data_AF-A0A974B1U0-F1
#
_entry.id   AF-A0A974B1U0-F1
#
_cell.length_a   1.000
_cell.length_b   1.000
_cell.length_c   1.000
_cell.angle_alpha   90.00
_cell.angle_beta   90.00
_cell.angle_gamma   90.00
#
_symmetry.space_group_name_H-M   'P 1'
#
loop_
_entity.id
_entity.type
_entity.pdbx_description
1 polymer ?
#
loop_
_entity_poly.entity_id
_entity_poly.type
_entity_poly.pdbx_seq_one_letter_code
_entity_poly.pdbx_strand_id
1 'polypeptide(L)' 'MHGLVAARFRHYEARSGMPLLHDHLLLSVKAQRTDGTWGSVHTEALYENAVAASALYNEFRPRSGVAGLQ' A
#
# COMPACT_ATOMS: atom_id res chain seq x y z
N MET A 1 -6.23 -17.83 -1.56
CA MET A 1 -5.78 -16.89 -2.61
C MET A 1 -4.29 -17.16 -2.84
N HIS A 2 -3.81 -17.28 -4.07
CA HIS A 2 -2.36 -17.47 -4.32
C HIS A 2 -1.54 -16.18 -4.18
N GLY A 3 -2.22 -15.04 -4.02
CA GLY A 3 -1.60 -13.75 -3.73
C GLY A 3 -2.24 -12.62 -4.52
N LEU A 4 -1.68 -11.42 -4.34
CA LEU A 4 -1.99 -10.23 -5.12
C LEU A 4 -0.76 -9.84 -5.92
N VAL A 5 -0.98 -9.31 -7.13
CA VAL A 5 0.09 -8.71 -7.93
C VAL A 5 0.05 -7.21 -7.71
N ALA A 6 1.18 -6.62 -7.32
CA ALA A 6 1.29 -5.18 -7.10
C ALA A 6 2.61 -4.63 -7.67
N ALA A 7 2.57 -3.37 -8.11
CA ALA A 7 3.74 -2.59 -8.51
C ALA A 7 3.89 -1.38 -7.58
N ARG A 8 5.11 -1.12 -7.09
CA ARG A 8 5.40 -0.02 -6.16
C ARG A 8 6.15 1.10 -6.89
N PHE A 9 5.65 2.31 -6.75
CA PHE A 9 6.27 3.53 -7.27
C PHE A 9 6.52 4.48 -6.10
N ARG A 10 7.78 4.81 -5.82
CA ARG A 10 8.18 5.69 -4.72
C ARG A 10 8.36 7.11 -5.20
N HIS A 11 7.70 8.05 -4.54
CA HIS A 11 7.81 9.49 -4.79
C HIS A 11 8.36 10.21 -3.55
N TYR A 12 9.01 11.36 -3.77
CA TYR A 12 9.68 12.14 -2.73
C TYR A 12 9.08 13.53 -2.54
N GLU A 13 8.14 13.93 -3.40
CA GLU A 13 7.60 15.29 -3.45
C GLU A 13 6.07 15.27 -3.49
N ALA A 14 5.45 16.21 -2.81
CA ALA A 14 4.04 16.49 -2.92
C ALA A 14 3.74 17.26 -4.22
N ARG A 15 2.45 17.33 -4.59
CA ARG A 15 2.00 18.16 -5.73
C ARG A 15 2.38 19.64 -5.58
N SER A 16 2.53 20.12 -4.35
CA SER A 16 2.99 21.48 -4.04
C SER A 16 4.50 21.70 -4.22
N GLY A 17 5.27 20.65 -4.53
CA GLY A 17 6.73 20.67 -4.58
C GLY A 17 7.40 20.51 -3.21
N MET A 18 6.63 20.41 -2.12
CA MET A 18 7.18 20.19 -0.78
C MET A 18 7.63 18.73 -0.58
N PRO A 19 8.67 18.46 0.22
CA PRO A 19 9.11 17.10 0.50
C PRO A 19 7.99 16.24 1.10
N LEU A 20 7.71 15.10 0.47
CA LEU A 20 6.75 14.11 0.92
C LEU A 20 7.12 12.73 0.39
N LEU A 21 7.83 11.95 1.21
CA LEU A 21 8.12 10.56 0.91
C LEU A 21 6.84 9.71 0.98
N HIS A 22 6.40 9.18 -0.15
CA HIS A 22 5.25 8.29 -0.24
C HIS A 22 5.41 7.25 -1.34
N ASP A 23 4.64 6.16 -1.25
CA ASP A 23 4.62 5.09 -2.23
C ASP A 23 3.20 4.97 -2.82
N HIS A 24 3.11 4.88 -4.15
CA HIS A 24 1.93 4.39 -4.84
C HIS A 24 2.08 2.89 -5.08
N LEU A 25 1.26 2.08 -4.43
CA LEU A 25 1.14 0.65 -4.72
C LEU A 25 -0.06 0.44 -5.63
N LEU A 26 0.19 0.11 -6.90
CA LEU A 26 -0.85 -0.26 -7.85
C LEU A 26 -1.11 -1.76 -7.75
N LEU A 27 -2.33 -2.13 -7.37
CA LEU A 27 -2.77 -3.52 -7.34
C LEU A 27 -3.42 -3.89 -8.66
N SER A 28 -3.06 -5.07 -9.19
CA SER A 28 -3.81 -5.69 -10.28
C SER A 28 -5.23 -6.01 -9.80
N VAL A 29 -6.23 -5.61 -10.57
CA VAL A 29 -7.62 -6.04 -10.36
C VAL A 29 -7.76 -7.55 -10.63
N LYS A 30 -6.87 -8.14 -11.44
CA LYS A 30 -6.90 -9.56 -11.78
C LYS A 30 -5.99 -10.34 -10.82
N ALA A 31 -6.54 -11.34 -10.14
CA ALA A 31 -5.82 -12.25 -9.25
C ALA A 31 -6.17 -13.72 -9.55
N GLN A 32 -5.28 -14.63 -9.18
CA GLN A 32 -5.51 -16.07 -9.31
C GLN A 32 -6.23 -16.60 -8.05
N ARG A 33 -7.37 -17.26 -8.27
CA ARG A 33 -8.14 -17.95 -7.23
C ARG A 33 -7.47 -19.25 -6.83
N THR A 34 -7.90 -19.83 -5.71
CA THR A 34 -7.36 -21.10 -5.18
C THR A 34 -7.60 -22.30 -6.09
N ASP A 35 -8.54 -22.20 -7.02
CA ASP A 35 -8.83 -23.21 -8.04
C ASP A 35 -7.95 -23.04 -9.31
N GLY A 36 -7.00 -22.11 -9.30
CA GLY A 36 -6.12 -21.81 -10.43
C GLY A 36 -6.74 -20.90 -11.50
N THR A 37 -8.03 -20.58 -11.42
CA THR A 37 -8.69 -19.67 -12.36
C THR A 37 -8.35 -18.21 -12.07
N TRP A 38 -8.55 -17.34 -13.05
CA TRP A 38 -8.35 -15.90 -12.89
C TRP A 38 -9.67 -15.17 -12.69
N GLY A 39 -9.64 -14.16 -11.83
CA GLY A 39 -10.82 -13.34 -11.55
C GLY A 39 -10.48 -11.96 -11.02
N SER A 40 -11.52 -11.19 -10.76
CA SER A 40 -11.38 -9.87 -10.13
C SER A 40 -11.15 -10.01 -8.63
N VAL A 41 -10.30 -9.14 -8.09
CA VAL A 41 -10.14 -8.94 -6.65
C VAL A 41 -11.44 -8.35 -6.08
N HIS A 42 -11.77 -8.74 -4.85
CA HIS A 42 -12.90 -8.16 -4.11
C HIS A 42 -12.52 -6.75 -3.62
N THR A 43 -12.74 -5.75 -4.47
CA THR A 43 -12.29 -4.36 -4.22
C THR A 43 -13.07 -3.64 -3.13
N GLU A 44 -14.33 -4.02 -2.89
CA GLU A 44 -15.15 -3.44 -1.81
C GLU A 44 -14.54 -3.71 -0.44
N ALA A 45 -14.14 -4.95 -0.16
CA ALA A 45 -13.42 -5.27 1.07
C ALA A 45 -12.10 -4.49 1.21
N LEU A 46 -11.38 -4.18 0.12
CA LEU A 46 -10.19 -3.33 0.20
C LEU A 46 -10.54 -1.90 0.61
N TYR A 47 -11.64 -1.37 0.08
CA TYR A 47 -12.11 -0.02 0.40
C TYR A 47 -12.59 0.08 1.85
N GLU A 48 -13.41 -0.87 2.30
CA GLU A 48 -13.92 -0.91 3.68
C GLU A 48 -12.79 -1.00 4.72
N ASN A 49 -11.67 -1.64 4.37
CA ASN A 49 -10.53 -1.85 5.26
C ASN A 49 -9.40 -0.81 5.10
N ALA A 50 -9.62 0.30 4.39
CA ALA A 50 -8.57 1.29 4.11
C ALA A 50 -7.92 1.88 5.39
N VAL A 51 -8.72 2.14 6.42
CA VAL A 51 -8.22 2.67 7.71
C VAL A 51 -7.36 1.65 8.45
N ALA A 52 -7.82 0.39 8.51
CA ALA A 52 -7.06 -0.69 9.13
C ALA A 52 -5.72 -0.93 8.42
N ALA A 53 -5.72 -0.92 7.08
CA ALA A 53 -4.49 -1.01 6.28
C ALA A 53 -3.52 0.16 6.56
N SER A 54 -4.04 1.39 6.72
CA SER A 54 -3.24 2.56 7.10
C SER A 54 -2.64 2.43 8.51
N ALA A 55 -3.42 1.93 9.47
CA ALA A 55 -2.92 1.69 10.83
C ALA A 55 -1.78 0.66 10.84
N LEU A 56 -1.94 -0.47 10.14
CA LEU A 56 -0.89 -1.48 9.98
C LEU A 56 0.36 -0.90 9.32
N TYR A 57 0.21 -0.10 8.27
CA TYR A 57 1.34 0.56 7.63
C TYR A 57 2.11 1.45 8.61
N ASN A 58 1.42 2.23 9.43
CA ASN A 58 2.05 3.10 10.42
C ASN A 58 2.76 2.33 11.54
N GLU A 59 2.22 1.17 11.93
CA GLU A 59 2.83 0.30 12.93
C GLU A 59 4.14 -0.33 12.42
N PHE A 60 4.15 -0.86 11.20
CA PHE A 60 5.31 -1.54 10.63
C PHE A 60 6.30 -0.61 9.92
N ARG A 61 5.91 0.64 9.68
CA ARG A 61 6.84 1.64 9.16
C ARG A 61 8.02 1.73 10.14
N PRO A 62 9.27 1.54 9.68
CA PRO A 62 10.43 1.79 10.52
C PRO A 62 10.30 3.20 11.06
N ARG A 63 10.29 3.34 12.39
CA ARG A 63 10.38 4.66 13.01
C ARG A 63 11.68 5.27 12.51
N SER A 64 11.60 6.19 11.55
CA SER A 64 12.72 7.03 11.20
C SER A 64 13.06 7.79 12.47
N GLY A 65 14.14 7.39 13.13
CA GLY A 65 14.60 8.01 14.35
C GLY A 65 14.84 9.49 14.09
N VAL A 66 13.92 10.32 14.58
CA VAL A 66 14.24 11.68 15.00
C VAL A 66 14.49 11.59 16.50
N ALA A 67 15.54 10.86 16.85
CA ALA A 67 16.21 11.00 18.13
C ALA A 67 17.40 11.92 17.87
N GLY A 68 17.32 13.19 18.29
CA GLY A 68 18.45 14.11 18.26
C GLY A 68 18.21 15.49 17.65
N LEU A 69 17.26 16.25 18.20
CA LEU A 69 17.35 17.72 18.28
C LEU A 69 16.89 18.12 19.69
N GLN A 70 17.81 17.91 20.65
CA GLN A 70 18.06 18.89 21.69
C GLN A 70 19.18 19.80 21.17
#